data_AF-A0A7V6IJA2-F1
#
_entry.id   AF-A0A7V6IJA2-F1
#
_cell.length_a   1.000
_cell.length_b   1.000
_cell.length_c   1.000
_cell.angle_alpha   90.00
_cell.angle_beta   90.00
_cell.angle_gamma   90.00
#
_symmetry.space_group_name_H-M   'P 1'
#
loop_
_entity.id
_entity.type
_entity.pdbx_description
1 polymer ?
#
loop_
_entity_poly.entity_id
_entity_poly.type
_entity_poly.pdbx_seq_one_letter_code
_entity_poly.pdbx_strand_id
1 'polypeptide(L)'
;MNRKILFFILLSLSFVLIDCNHRSNNETQKSDNEKIIDYPVMVNLLIDCYLTEGEIFTNAQQEDKREYTRYCYRELFQKYEITDRQFQASIDYYLQDKETAETLMEEVNMRLNFLRDSTQKIE
;
A
#
# COMPACT_ATOMS: atom_id res chain seq x y z
N MET A 1 41.25 34.80 22.39
CA MET A 1 39.96 34.23 21.93
C MET A 1 38.86 34.83 22.78
N ASN A 2 38.04 35.71 22.21
CA ASN A 2 37.20 36.62 23.00
C ASN A 2 36.05 35.85 23.66
N ARG A 3 35.82 36.05 24.97
CA ARG A 3 34.75 35.37 25.74
C ARG A 3 33.37 35.54 25.09
N LYS A 4 33.17 36.64 24.35
CA LYS A 4 31.98 36.92 23.54
C LYS A 4 31.87 36.02 22.30
N ILE A 5 32.99 35.73 21.63
CA ILE A 5 33.04 34.82 20.46
C ILE A 5 32.70 33.38 20.89
N LEU A 6 33.19 32.95 22.06
CA LEU A 6 32.85 31.62 22.60
C LEU A 6 31.34 31.49 22.90
N PHE A 7 30.71 32.57 23.37
CA PHE A 7 29.27 32.61 23.62
C PHE A 7 28.45 32.56 22.33
N PHE A 8 28.88 33.25 21.27
CA PHE A 8 28.23 33.19 19.96
C PHE A 8 28.33 31.80 19.31
N ILE A 9 29.45 31.09 19.48
CA ILE A 9 29.62 29.71 18.99
C ILE A 9 28.67 28.75 19.73
N LEU A 10 28.60 28.85 21.06
CA LEU A 10 27.68 28.04 21.87
C LEU A 10 26.19 28.30 21.56
N LEU A 11 25.82 29.56 21.28
CA LEU A 11 24.45 29.91 20.92
C LEU A 11 24.06 29.32 19.55
N SER A 12 25.01 29.29 18.60
CA SER A 12 24.77 28.78 17.24
C SER A 12 24.55 27.26 17.17
N LEU A 13 25.20 26.49 18.06
CA LEU A 13 24.96 25.04 18.17
C LEU A 13 23.57 24.68 18.70
N SER A 14 22.87 25.61 19.36
CA SER A 14 21.57 25.36 19.97
C SER A 14 20.41 25.40 18.97
N PHE A 15 20.63 25.91 17.75
CA PHE A 15 19.58 26.08 16.73
C PHE A 15 19.41 24.86 15.78
N VAL A 16 20.19 23.79 15.94
CA VAL A 16 20.15 22.62 15.04
C VAL A 16 19.17 21.52 15.51
N LEU A 17 18.41 21.75 16.60
CA LEU A 17 17.45 20.77 17.13
C LEU A 17 15.98 21.07 16.81
N ILE A 18 15.71 22.04 15.93
CA ILE A 18 14.38 22.22 15.33
C ILE A 18 14.40 21.57 13.95
N ASP A 19 14.67 20.27 13.91
CA ASP A 19 14.21 19.46 12.79
C ASP A 19 12.78 19.04 13.16
N CYS A 20 11.84 19.63 12.42
CA CYS A 20 10.44 19.27 12.49
C CYS A 20 10.32 17.79 12.14
N ASN A 21 10.20 16.95 13.17
CA ASN A 21 9.40 15.75 13.09
C ASN A 21 7.96 16.17 12.80
N HIS A 22 7.68 16.61 11.57
CA HIS A 22 6.34 16.65 11.02
C HIS A 22 5.95 15.20 10.69
N ARG A 23 5.94 14.38 11.74
CA ARG A 23 5.00 13.28 11.83
C ARG A 23 3.66 13.98 11.90
N SER A 24 3.05 14.13 10.73
CA SER A 24 1.64 14.43 10.62
C SER A 24 0.94 13.38 11.48
N ASN A 25 0.61 13.76 12.71
CA ASN A 25 -0.41 13.12 13.50
C ASN A 25 -1.74 13.42 12.79
N ASN A 26 -1.90 12.84 11.61
CA ASN A 26 -3.21 12.36 11.22
C ASN A 26 -3.41 11.14 12.09
N GLU A 27 -3.75 11.39 13.36
CA GLU A 27 -4.66 10.53 14.07
C GLU A 27 -5.95 10.53 13.24
N THR A 28 -5.92 9.77 12.15
CA THR A 28 -7.12 9.27 11.50
C THR A 28 -7.73 8.41 12.59
N GLN A 29 -8.60 9.05 13.36
CA GLN A 29 -9.70 8.49 14.10
C GLN A 29 -9.67 6.97 13.99
N LYS A 30 -9.06 6.32 14.99
CA LYS A 30 -9.05 4.87 15.14
C LYS A 30 -10.52 4.46 15.12
N SER A 31 -11.02 4.14 13.94
CA SER A 31 -12.35 3.59 13.75
C SER A 31 -12.23 2.23 14.39
N ASP A 32 -12.85 2.08 15.56
CA ASP A 32 -13.00 0.79 16.21
C ASP A 32 -13.46 -0.22 15.14
N ASN A 33 -12.58 -1.19 14.88
CA ASN A 33 -12.76 -2.37 14.05
C ASN A 33 -13.03 -2.11 12.55
N GLU A 34 -12.02 -1.66 11.80
CA GLU A 34 -11.99 -1.98 10.37
C GLU A 34 -11.94 -3.52 10.24
N LYS A 35 -13.07 -4.12 9.87
CA LYS A 35 -13.22 -5.56 9.76
C LYS A 35 -12.17 -6.09 8.77
N ILE A 36 -11.26 -6.92 9.23
CA ILE A 36 -10.28 -7.60 8.38
C ILE A 36 -11.02 -8.35 7.26
N ILE A 37 -10.57 -8.18 6.02
CA ILE A 37 -11.10 -8.86 4.84
C ILE A 37 -10.84 -10.36 5.02
N ASP A 38 -11.88 -11.17 4.89
CA ASP A 38 -11.78 -12.62 5.06
C ASP A 38 -10.78 -13.23 4.06
N TYR A 39 -10.03 -14.25 4.49
CA TYR A 39 -8.88 -14.78 3.74
C TYR A 39 -9.21 -15.17 2.27
N PRO A 40 -10.31 -15.90 1.97
CA PRO A 40 -10.64 -16.23 0.58
C PRO A 40 -10.93 -14.99 -0.28
N VAL A 41 -11.50 -13.94 0.34
CA VAL A 41 -11.78 -12.67 -0.32
C VAL A 41 -10.48 -11.92 -0.58
N MET A 42 -9.56 -11.91 0.38
CA MET A 42 -8.23 -11.30 0.21
C MET A 42 -7.43 -11.98 -0.91
N VAL A 43 -7.43 -13.31 -1.00
CA VAL A 43 -6.78 -14.04 -2.10
C VAL A 43 -7.32 -13.57 -3.45
N ASN A 44 -8.64 -13.53 -3.62
CA ASN A 44 -9.27 -13.11 -4.87
C ASN A 44 -9.00 -11.63 -5.18
N LEU A 45 -9.07 -10.77 -4.16
CA LEU A 45 -8.77 -9.35 -4.29
C LEU A 45 -7.33 -9.12 -4.77
N LEU A 46 -6.34 -9.81 -4.20
CA LEU A 46 -4.95 -9.68 -4.60
C LEU A 46 -4.72 -10.16 -6.04
N ILE A 47 -5.37 -11.25 -6.46
CA ILE A 47 -5.35 -11.70 -7.85
C ILE A 47 -5.90 -10.61 -8.77
N ASP A 48 -7.04 -10.03 -8.44
CA ASP A 48 -7.64 -8.94 -9.23
C ASP A 48 -6.79 -7.66 -9.20
N CYS A 49 -6.07 -7.37 -8.11
CA CYS A 49 -5.07 -6.29 -8.09
C CYS A 49 -3.96 -6.54 -9.12
N TYR A 50 -3.41 -7.75 -9.19
CA TYR A 50 -2.38 -8.08 -10.20
C TYR A 50 -2.90 -7.95 -11.63
N LEU A 51 -4.12 -8.41 -11.89
CA LEU A 51 -4.75 -8.25 -13.20
C LEU A 51 -5.01 -6.78 -13.53
N THR A 52 -5.47 -6.00 -12.55
CA THR A 52 -5.70 -4.56 -12.66
C THR A 52 -4.40 -3.80 -12.95
N GLU A 53 -3.29 -4.16 -12.31
CA GLU A 53 -1.98 -3.60 -12.61
C GLU A 53 -1.51 -3.97 -14.03
N GLY A 54 -1.77 -5.19 -14.49
CA GLY A 54 -1.51 -5.59 -15.88
C GLY A 54 -2.31 -4.78 -16.90
N GLU A 55 -3.59 -4.51 -16.60
CA GLU A 55 -4.49 -3.67 -17.39
C GLU A 55 -4.00 -2.21 -17.43
N ILE A 56 -3.68 -1.62 -16.27
CA ILE A 56 -3.12 -0.27 -16.17
C ILE A 56 -1.80 -0.18 -16.92
N PHE A 57 -0.92 -1.17 -16.77
CA PHE A 57 0.38 -1.17 -17.42
C PHE A 57 0.27 -1.24 -18.95
N THR A 58 -0.66 -2.05 -19.45
CA THR A 58 -0.87 -2.27 -20.89
C THR A 58 -1.61 -1.11 -21.56
N ASN A 59 -2.65 -0.57 -20.92
CA ASN A 59 -3.61 0.32 -21.59
C ASN A 59 -3.53 1.79 -21.17
N ALA A 60 -2.83 2.13 -20.07
CA ALA A 60 -2.72 3.52 -19.66
C ALA A 60 -1.78 4.33 -20.56
N GLN A 61 -2.31 5.40 -21.17
CA GLN A 61 -1.49 6.44 -21.80
C GLN A 61 -0.74 7.23 -20.72
N GLN A 62 0.48 7.70 -21.01
CA GLN A 62 1.33 8.36 -20.01
C GLN A 62 0.68 9.62 -19.40
N GLU A 63 -0.06 10.40 -20.19
CA GLU A 63 -0.69 11.65 -19.76
C GLU A 63 -1.86 11.40 -18.79
N ASP A 64 -2.62 10.32 -18.99
CA ASP A 64 -3.81 9.98 -18.21
C ASP A 64 -3.60 8.87 -17.18
N LYS A 65 -2.38 8.31 -17.07
CA LYS A 65 -2.10 7.12 -16.27
C LYS A 65 -2.58 7.24 -14.83
N ARG A 66 -2.38 8.40 -14.20
CA ARG A 66 -2.81 8.62 -12.81
C ARG A 66 -4.34 8.56 -12.67
N GLU A 67 -5.06 9.15 -13.61
CA GLU A 67 -6.52 9.14 -13.58
C GLU A 67 -7.07 7.74 -13.86
N TYR A 68 -6.51 7.06 -14.86
CA TYR A 68 -6.87 5.68 -15.18
C TYR A 68 -6.60 4.74 -14.01
N THR A 69 -5.43 4.83 -13.35
CA THR A 69 -5.14 4.06 -12.13
C THR A 69 -6.17 4.31 -11.04
N ARG A 70 -6.54 5.57 -10.78
CA ARG A 70 -7.57 5.90 -9.78
C ARG A 70 -8.93 5.30 -10.14
N TYR A 71 -9.30 5.37 -11.41
CA TYR A 71 -10.53 4.76 -11.91
C TYR A 71 -10.52 3.25 -11.65
N CYS A 72 -9.49 2.54 -12.09
CA CYS A 72 -9.41 1.08 -11.97
C CYS A 72 -9.46 0.61 -10.52
N TYR A 73 -8.69 1.24 -9.61
CA TYR A 73 -8.72 0.86 -8.19
C TYR A 73 -10.04 1.19 -7.50
N ARG A 74 -10.72 2.28 -7.91
CA ARG A 74 -12.06 2.60 -7.41
C ARG A 74 -13.06 1.51 -7.81
N GLU A 75 -13.08 1.10 -9.07
CA GLU A 75 -13.97 0.03 -9.54
C GLU A 75 -13.65 -1.30 -8.84
N LEU A 76 -12.35 -1.60 -8.65
CA LEU A 76 -11.91 -2.80 -7.95
C LEU A 76 -12.42 -2.82 -6.50
N PHE A 77 -12.21 -1.75 -5.73
CA PHE A 77 -12.64 -1.73 -4.33
C PHE A 77 -14.17 -1.68 -4.20
N GLN A 78 -14.87 -1.05 -5.15
CA GLN A 78 -16.32 -1.13 -5.23
C GLN A 78 -16.82 -2.56 -5.46
N LYS A 79 -16.18 -3.33 -6.35
CA LYS A 79 -16.53 -4.74 -6.62
C LYS A 79 -16.47 -5.61 -5.36
N TYR A 80 -15.53 -5.33 -4.47
CA TYR A 80 -15.33 -6.08 -3.22
C TYR A 80 -16.06 -5.47 -2.02
N GLU A 81 -16.76 -4.34 -2.20
CA GLU A 81 -17.42 -3.58 -1.12
C GLU A 81 -16.47 -3.18 0.02
N ILE A 82 -15.22 -2.84 -0.32
CA ILE A 82 -14.18 -2.48 0.66
C ILE A 82 -13.74 -1.03 0.51
N THR A 83 -13.04 -0.54 1.54
CA THR A 83 -12.37 0.77 1.52
C THR A 83 -10.86 0.62 1.43
N ASP A 84 -10.17 1.64 0.94
CA ASP A 84 -8.70 1.71 0.93
C ASP A 84 -8.10 1.42 2.31
N ARG A 85 -8.73 1.94 3.38
CA ARG A 85 -8.28 1.72 4.76
C ARG A 85 -8.44 0.28 5.20
N GLN A 86 -9.61 -0.32 4.93
CA GLN A 86 -9.86 -1.73 5.23
C GLN A 86 -8.89 -2.66 4.48
N PHE A 87 -8.58 -2.34 3.22
CA PHE A 87 -7.57 -3.06 2.46
C PHE A 87 -6.20 -2.96 3.13
N GLN A 88 -5.73 -1.75 3.44
CA GLN A 88 -4.45 -1.54 4.12
C GLN A 88 -4.38 -2.26 5.46
N ALA A 89 -5.39 -2.14 6.31
CA ALA A 89 -5.46 -2.81 7.61
C ALA A 89 -5.42 -4.35 7.46
N SER A 90 -6.06 -4.88 6.42
CA SER A 90 -6.06 -6.32 6.15
C SER A 90 -4.72 -6.81 5.61
N ILE A 91 -4.05 -6.04 4.76
CA ILE A 91 -2.68 -6.33 4.33
C ILE A 91 -1.75 -6.36 5.54
N ASP A 92 -1.79 -5.33 6.38
CA ASP A 92 -0.98 -5.26 7.60
C ASP A 92 -1.27 -6.43 8.55
N TYR A 93 -2.52 -6.91 8.62
CA TYR A 93 -2.89 -8.10 9.39
C TYR A 93 -2.25 -9.38 8.82
N TYR A 94 -2.37 -9.63 7.51
CA TYR A 94 -1.84 -10.85 6.90
C TYR A 94 -0.31 -10.88 6.82
N LEU A 95 0.35 -9.72 6.80
CA LEU A 95 1.81 -9.61 6.75
C LEU A 95 2.50 -9.64 8.12
N GLN A 96 1.74 -9.62 9.23
CA GLN A 96 2.31 -9.69 10.58
C GLN A 96 2.95 -11.04 10.89
N ASP A 97 2.36 -12.12 10.40
CA ASP A 97 2.86 -13.48 10.57
C ASP A 97 3.49 -13.99 9.28
N LYS A 98 4.71 -14.50 9.39
CA LYS A 98 5.49 -14.92 8.22
C LYS A 98 4.84 -16.09 7.49
N GLU A 99 4.38 -17.10 8.22
CA GLU A 99 3.77 -18.31 7.64
C GLU A 99 2.46 -17.97 6.92
N THR A 100 1.65 -17.12 7.53
CA THR A 100 0.41 -16.60 6.93
C THR A 100 0.69 -15.81 5.65
N ALA A 101 1.70 -14.93 5.66
CA ALA A 101 2.08 -14.16 4.48
C ALA A 101 2.61 -15.04 3.34
N GLU A 102 3.46 -16.02 3.65
CA GLU A 102 3.98 -16.98 2.67
C GLU A 102 2.82 -17.79 2.06
N THR A 103 1.92 -18.32 2.89
CA THR A 103 0.76 -19.10 2.43
C THR A 103 -0.16 -18.29 1.52
N LEU A 104 -0.47 -17.04 1.91
CA LEU A 104 -1.29 -16.13 1.12
C LEU A 104 -0.68 -15.89 -0.27
N MET A 105 0.61 -15.61 -0.32
CA MET A 105 1.30 -15.33 -1.58
C MET A 105 1.48 -16.57 -2.45
N GLU A 106 1.73 -17.74 -1.85
CA GLU A 106 1.77 -19.01 -2.57
C GLU A 106 0.43 -19.31 -3.26
N GLU A 107 -0.69 -19.10 -2.57
CA GLU A 107 -2.02 -19.33 -3.14
C GLU A 107 -2.33 -18.34 -4.27
N VAL A 108 -2.04 -17.05 -4.08
CA VAL A 108 -2.19 -16.03 -5.12
C VAL A 108 -1.37 -16.38 -6.36
N ASN A 109 -0.09 -16.73 -6.18
CA ASN A 109 0.80 -17.11 -7.29
C ASN A 109 0.35 -18.38 -8.00
N MET A 110 -0.09 -19.40 -7.26
CA MET A 110 -0.62 -20.64 -7.82
C MET A 110 -1.82 -20.34 -8.73
N ARG A 111 -2.78 -19.53 -8.27
CA ARG A 111 -3.98 -19.18 -9.04
C ARG A 111 -3.67 -18.32 -10.25
N LEU A 112 -2.78 -17.33 -10.14
CA LEU A 112 -2.31 -16.53 -11.28
C LEU A 112 -1.64 -17.41 -12.35
N ASN A 113 -0.79 -18.35 -11.94
CA ASN A 113 -0.16 -19.29 -12.86
C ASN A 113 -1.17 -20.19 -13.56
N PHE A 114 -2.15 -20.71 -12.82
CA PHE A 114 -3.24 -21.50 -13.41
C PHE A 114 -4.03 -20.70 -14.45
N LEU A 115 -4.38 -19.44 -14.15
CA LEU A 115 -5.06 -18.55 -15.09
C LEU A 115 -4.22 -18.35 -16.37
N ARG A 116 -2.92 -18.03 -16.22
CA ARG A 116 -1.98 -17.87 -17.36
C ARG A 116 -1.90 -19.13 -18.22
N ASP A 117 -1.74 -20.29 -17.60
CA ASP A 117 -1.63 -21.56 -18.32
C ASP A 117 -2.96 -21.94 -19.01
N SER A 118 -4.11 -21.55 -18.43
CA SER A 118 -5.43 -21.77 -19.03
C SER A 118 -5.66 -20.92 -20.28
N THR A 119 -5.15 -19.68 -20.31
CA THR A 119 -5.25 -18.80 -21.47
C THR A 119 -4.31 -19.21 -22.60
N GLN A 120 -3.10 -19.69 -22.28
CA GLN A 120 -2.11 -20.12 -23.29
C GLN A 120 -2.48 -21.44 -24.00
N LYS A 121 -3.38 -22.24 -23.45
CA LYS A 121 -3.85 -23.49 -24.08
C LYS A 121 -4.93 -23.28 -25.15
N ILE A 122 -5.46 -22.07 -25.26
CA ILE A 122 -6.56 -21.72 -26.17
C ILE A 122 -6.03 -21.08 -27.47
N GLU A 123 -4.75 -20.67 -27.49
CA GLU A 123 -4.00 -20.19 -28.67
C GLU A 123 -3.24 -21.33 -29.36
#